data_AF-A0A7R9T4A4-F1
#
_entry.id   AF-A0A7R9T4A4-F1
#
_cell.length_a   1.000
_cell.length_b   1.000
_cell.length_c   1.000
_cell.angle_alpha   90.00
_cell.angle_beta   90.00
_cell.angle_gamma   90.00
#
_symmetry.space_group_name_H-M   'P 1'
#
loop_
_entity.id
_entity.type
_entity.pdbx_description
1 polymer ?
#
loop_
_entity_poly.entity_id
_entity_poly.type
_entity_poly.pdbx_seq_one_letter_code
_entity_poly.pdbx_strand_id
1 'polypeptide(L)'
;DEREAKWKAERMAREPQEADLDEDERALLGEVRTRRNKLVAEHRRKKAAGNNNPVVPRKVDHERKLNTKNMKSSLESMGLDATAAVERARSRSRVVKRGRSMGADASMGADDANEDGKKMRTSKSRSKSVAKRVKDEVGGGLKSVDATLRATKMADKAQRKRNKLAKSGEGDRTINTKLPKWLNSGKRGNGKTDRR
;
A
#
# COMPACT_ATOMS: atom_id res chain seq x y z
N ASP A 1 -14.25 69.13 20.93
CA ASP A 1 -15.43 68.35 21.36
C ASP A 1 -16.60 68.45 20.38
N GLU A 2 -17.16 69.63 20.10
CA GLU A 2 -18.33 69.76 19.21
C GLU A 2 -18.09 69.37 17.74
N ARG A 3 -16.90 69.65 17.20
CA ARG A 3 -16.52 69.25 15.83
C ARG A 3 -16.39 67.73 15.68
N GLU A 4 -15.94 67.04 16.72
CA GLU A 4 -15.86 65.58 16.72
C GLU A 4 -17.24 64.94 16.82
N ALA A 5 -18.15 65.55 17.58
CA ALA A 5 -19.54 65.10 17.65
C ALA A 5 -20.25 65.24 16.30
N LYS A 6 -20.03 66.36 15.58
CA LYS A 6 -20.55 66.55 14.22
C LYS A 6 -19.96 65.54 13.23
N TRP A 7 -18.65 65.30 13.29
CA TRP A 7 -18.00 64.32 12.42
C TRP A 7 -18.47 62.88 12.67
N LYS A 8 -18.68 62.50 13.94
CA LYS A 8 -19.27 61.22 14.32
C LYS A 8 -20.71 61.09 13.82
N ALA A 9 -21.53 62.14 13.96
CA ALA A 9 -22.90 62.14 13.48
C ALA A 9 -22.99 62.04 11.94
N GLU A 10 -22.14 62.79 11.22
CA GLU A 10 -22.05 62.73 9.76
C GLU A 10 -21.56 61.36 9.27
N ARG A 11 -20.64 60.73 10.01
CA ARG A 11 -20.19 59.36 9.73
C ARG A 11 -21.30 58.32 9.97
N MET A 12 -22.03 58.42 11.08
CA MET A 12 -23.16 57.53 11.39
C MET A 12 -24.34 57.71 10.42
N ALA A 13 -24.48 58.89 9.80
CA ALA A 13 -25.47 59.14 8.75
C ALA A 13 -25.03 58.63 7.36
N ARG A 14 -23.72 58.42 7.16
CA ARG A 14 -23.14 57.93 5.90
C ARG A 14 -23.05 56.40 5.84
N GLU A 15 -22.91 55.73 6.98
CA GLU A 15 -22.98 54.27 7.04
C GLU A 15 -24.46 53.83 6.92
N PRO A 16 -24.82 52.99 5.93
CA PRO A 16 -26.18 52.44 5.87
C PRO A 16 -26.42 51.65 7.17
N GLN A 17 -27.40 52.06 7.96
CA GLN A 17 -27.83 51.34 9.15
C GLN A 17 -28.59 50.09 8.69
N GLU A 18 -27.87 49.04 8.35
CA GLU A 18 -28.43 47.70 8.23
C GLU A 18 -28.94 47.27 9.62
N ALA A 19 -30.11 46.63 9.66
CA ALA A 19 -30.65 46.10 10.90
C ALA A 19 -29.65 45.12 11.52
N ASP A 20 -29.41 45.24 12.83
CA ASP A 20 -28.57 44.30 13.54
C ASP A 20 -29.17 42.89 13.41
N LEU A 21 -28.34 41.93 12.98
CA LEU A 21 -28.72 40.51 12.88
C LEU A 21 -29.30 40.03 14.22
N ASP A 22 -30.42 39.32 14.15
CA ASP A 22 -31.02 38.68 15.32
C ASP A 22 -30.05 37.65 15.94
N GLU A 23 -30.21 37.31 17.21
CA GLU A 23 -29.34 36.34 17.90
C GLU A 23 -29.34 34.97 17.19
N ASP A 24 -30.50 34.54 16.69
CA ASP A 24 -30.66 33.31 15.91
C ASP A 24 -29.91 33.37 14.57
N GLU A 25 -29.92 34.53 13.90
CA GLU A 25 -29.21 34.73 12.64
C GLU A 25 -27.70 34.75 12.84
N ARG A 26 -27.22 35.33 13.95
CA ARG A 26 -25.81 35.33 14.35
C ARG A 26 -25.33 33.90 14.63
N ALA A 27 -26.13 33.12 15.35
CA ALA A 27 -25.83 31.72 15.64
C ALA A 27 -25.76 30.87 14.35
N LEU A 28 -26.74 31.01 13.46
CA LEU A 28 -26.77 30.31 12.16
C LEU A 28 -25.57 30.69 11.29
N LEU A 29 -25.23 31.98 11.22
CA LEU A 29 -24.06 32.46 10.48
C LEU A 29 -22.76 31.86 11.03
N GLY A 30 -22.66 31.73 12.35
CA GLY A 30 -21.57 31.02 13.02
C GLY A 30 -21.46 29.57 12.56
N GLU A 31 -22.57 28.83 12.57
CA GLU A 31 -22.61 27.44 12.11
C GLU A 31 -22.19 27.32 10.63
N VAL A 32 -22.72 28.17 9.75
CA VAL A 32 -22.37 28.21 8.32
C VAL A 32 -20.87 28.45 8.12
N ARG A 33 -20.28 29.41 8.84
CA ARG A 33 -18.84 29.72 8.76
C ARG A 33 -17.99 28.54 9.24
N THR A 34 -18.36 27.88 10.34
CA THR A 34 -17.61 26.71 10.83
C THR A 34 -17.70 25.53 9.86
N ARG A 35 -18.90 25.26 9.30
CA ARG A 35 -19.12 24.22 8.28
C ARG A 35 -18.30 24.49 7.01
N ARG A 36 -18.31 25.74 6.52
CA ARG A 36 -17.49 26.18 5.38
C ARG A 36 -16.01 25.94 5.64
N ASN A 37 -15.51 26.34 6.81
CA ASN A 37 -14.09 26.19 7.14
C ASN A 37 -13.67 24.72 7.23
N LYS A 38 -14.52 23.84 7.78
CA LYS A 38 -14.29 22.39 7.78
C LYS A 38 -14.20 21.83 6.35
N LEU A 39 -15.15 22.18 5.48
CA LEU A 39 -15.16 21.74 4.08
C LEU A 39 -13.92 22.21 3.31
N VAL A 40 -13.51 23.47 3.49
CA VAL A 40 -12.31 24.01 2.85
C VAL A 40 -11.05 23.31 3.36
N ALA A 41 -10.95 23.03 4.67
CA ALA A 41 -9.81 22.31 5.24
C ALA A 41 -9.72 20.87 4.71
N GLU A 42 -10.84 20.15 4.61
CA GLU A 42 -10.89 18.81 4.01
C GLU A 42 -10.51 18.84 2.52
N HIS A 43 -11.05 19.79 1.75
CA HIS A 43 -10.70 19.96 0.34
C HIS A 43 -9.20 20.25 0.17
N ARG A 44 -8.65 21.14 1.00
CA ARG A 44 -7.21 21.45 1.01
C ARG A 44 -6.39 20.22 1.36
N ARG A 45 -6.75 19.42 2.36
CA ARG A 45 -6.06 18.16 2.65
C ARG A 45 -6.11 17.19 1.47
N LYS A 46 -7.27 17.03 0.83
CA LYS A 46 -7.45 16.14 -0.31
C LYS A 46 -6.64 16.56 -1.54
N LYS A 47 -6.50 17.88 -1.79
CA LYS A 47 -5.66 18.40 -2.89
C LYS A 47 -4.17 18.48 -2.53
N ALA A 48 -3.84 18.95 -1.32
CA ALA A 48 -2.47 19.19 -0.87
C ALA A 48 -1.74 17.91 -0.44
N ALA A 49 -2.45 16.80 -0.16
CA ALA A 49 -1.82 15.50 0.07
C ALA A 49 -1.02 14.98 -1.16
N GLY A 50 -1.24 15.57 -2.34
CA GLY A 50 -0.39 15.37 -3.49
C GLY A 50 0.59 16.52 -3.66
N ASN A 51 1.87 16.29 -3.35
CA ASN A 51 3.00 17.07 -3.87
C ASN A 51 3.02 16.97 -5.41
N ASN A 52 2.06 17.61 -6.09
CA ASN A 52 1.80 17.49 -7.52
C ASN A 52 1.39 16.08 -8.02
N ASN A 53 0.85 15.23 -7.13
CA ASN A 53 0.33 13.91 -7.52
C ASN A 53 -1.08 14.00 -8.16
N PRO A 54 -1.41 13.12 -9.11
CA PRO A 54 -2.75 13.08 -9.71
C PRO A 54 -3.82 12.66 -8.69
N VAL A 55 -5.03 13.22 -8.85
CA VAL A 55 -6.19 12.86 -8.02
C VAL A 55 -6.62 11.42 -8.31
N VAL A 56 -6.62 10.57 -7.28
CA VAL A 56 -7.02 9.15 -7.41
C VAL A 56 -8.50 9.05 -7.84
N PRO A 57 -8.83 8.25 -8.88
CA PRO A 57 -10.20 8.02 -9.29
C PRO A 57 -11.04 7.42 -8.15
N ARG A 58 -12.26 7.95 -7.96
CA ARG A 58 -13.18 7.51 -6.89
C ARG A 58 -13.41 5.98 -6.87
N LYS A 59 -13.41 5.33 -8.05
CA LYS A 59 -13.68 3.88 -8.20
C LYS A 59 -12.67 2.99 -7.46
N VAL A 60 -11.45 3.46 -7.21
CA VAL A 60 -10.39 2.67 -6.56
C VAL A 60 -10.62 2.50 -5.05
N ASP A 61 -11.35 3.43 -4.42
CA ASP A 61 -11.67 3.44 -2.98
C ASP A 61 -10.50 3.07 -2.05
N HIS A 62 -9.37 3.78 -2.16
CA HIS A 62 -8.17 3.52 -1.35
C HIS A 62 -8.42 3.60 0.17
N GLU A 63 -9.27 4.53 0.62
CA GLU A 63 -9.62 4.74 2.02
C GLU A 63 -10.72 3.78 2.53
N ARG A 64 -11.28 2.93 1.66
CA ARG A 64 -12.38 2.00 1.98
C ARG A 64 -13.60 2.70 2.59
N LYS A 65 -13.87 3.92 2.11
CA LYS A 65 -14.97 4.76 2.60
C LYS A 65 -16.26 4.54 1.83
N LEU A 66 -16.25 3.86 0.67
CA LEU A 66 -17.45 3.50 -0.10
C LEU A 66 -18.17 2.27 0.52
N ASN A 67 -18.48 2.36 1.80
CA ASN A 67 -19.19 1.33 2.54
C ASN A 67 -20.65 1.75 2.81
N THR A 68 -21.50 0.77 3.10
CA THR A 68 -22.94 1.01 3.35
C THR A 68 -23.21 1.84 4.60
N LYS A 69 -22.30 1.84 5.58
CA LYS A 69 -22.45 2.59 6.84
C LYS A 69 -22.28 4.09 6.61
N ASN A 70 -21.22 4.48 5.90
CA ASN A 70 -20.92 5.86 5.55
C ASN A 70 -21.97 6.43 4.58
N MET A 71 -22.42 5.61 3.62
CA MET A 71 -23.52 5.99 2.72
C MET A 71 -24.80 6.27 3.51
N LYS A 72 -25.16 5.39 4.46
CA LYS A 72 -26.34 5.55 5.33
C LYS A 72 -26.26 6.85 6.14
N SER A 73 -25.17 7.04 6.88
CA SER A 73 -24.98 8.23 7.73
C SER A 73 -24.98 9.54 6.92
N SER A 74 -24.42 9.53 5.71
CA SER A 74 -24.39 10.73 4.85
C SER A 74 -25.76 11.06 4.24
N LEU A 75 -26.61 10.07 3.96
CA LEU A 75 -27.95 10.31 3.44
C LEU A 75 -28.89 10.79 4.55
N GLU A 76 -28.80 10.17 5.73
CA GLU A 76 -29.59 10.56 6.90
C GLU A 76 -29.23 11.98 7.38
N SER A 77 -27.95 12.37 7.32
CA SER A 77 -27.55 13.75 7.63
C SER A 77 -28.05 14.79 6.63
N MET A 78 -28.45 14.36 5.42
CA MET A 78 -29.14 15.20 4.43
C MET A 78 -30.67 15.12 4.57
N GLY A 79 -31.19 14.36 5.54
CA GLY A 79 -32.64 14.18 5.76
C GLY A 79 -33.30 13.16 4.84
N LEU A 80 -32.52 12.30 4.17
CA LEU A 80 -33.03 11.28 3.25
C LEU A 80 -33.07 9.90 3.94
N ASP A 81 -34.15 9.14 3.74
CA ASP A 81 -34.21 7.76 4.21
C ASP A 81 -33.28 6.86 3.37
N ALA A 82 -32.32 6.23 4.05
CA ALA A 82 -31.29 5.40 3.46
C ALA A 82 -31.65 3.90 3.39
N THR A 83 -32.79 3.47 3.95
CA THR A 83 -33.20 2.05 4.06
C THR A 83 -33.14 1.31 2.72
N ALA A 84 -33.86 1.83 1.71
CA ALA A 84 -33.92 1.24 0.37
C ALA A 84 -32.55 1.20 -0.34
N ALA A 85 -31.69 2.19 -0.11
CA ALA A 85 -30.34 2.23 -0.67
C ALA A 85 -29.43 1.17 -0.05
N VAL A 86 -29.52 0.97 1.27
CA VAL A 86 -28.74 -0.03 2.01
C VAL A 86 -29.16 -1.45 1.62
N GLU A 87 -30.46 -1.72 1.49
CA GLU A 87 -30.97 -3.03 1.07
C GLU A 87 -30.50 -3.41 -0.34
N ARG A 88 -30.52 -2.46 -1.27
CA ARG A 88 -29.99 -2.64 -2.63
C ARG A 88 -28.48 -2.94 -2.62
N ALA A 89 -27.70 -2.23 -1.79
CA ALA A 89 -26.27 -2.50 -1.69
C ALA A 89 -25.98 -3.88 -1.08
N ARG A 90 -26.72 -4.27 -0.04
CA ARG A 90 -26.58 -5.56 0.66
C ARG A 90 -27.00 -6.75 -0.21
N SER A 91 -28.04 -6.61 -1.03
CA SER A 91 -28.47 -7.66 -1.97
C SER A 91 -27.42 -7.94 -3.04
N ARG A 92 -26.74 -6.92 -3.57
CA ARG A 92 -25.63 -7.10 -4.52
C ARG A 92 -24.39 -7.74 -3.91
N SER A 93 -24.15 -7.54 -2.61
CA SER A 93 -23.02 -8.16 -1.91
C SER A 93 -23.26 -9.61 -1.47
N ARG A 94 -24.49 -10.11 -1.58
CA ARG A 94 -24.85 -11.52 -1.27
C ARG A 94 -24.38 -12.49 -2.37
N VAL A 95 -23.13 -12.36 -2.81
CA VAL A 95 -22.43 -13.47 -3.45
C VAL A 95 -22.13 -14.47 -2.34
N VAL A 96 -23.13 -15.31 -2.04
CA VAL A 96 -22.92 -16.53 -1.27
C VAL A 96 -21.83 -17.28 -2.00
N LYS A 97 -20.64 -17.38 -1.40
CA LYS A 97 -19.61 -18.27 -1.90
C LYS A 97 -20.26 -19.65 -1.87
N ARG A 98 -20.63 -20.20 -3.03
CA ARG A 98 -20.87 -21.64 -3.16
C ARG A 98 -19.65 -22.28 -2.54
N GLY A 99 -19.84 -22.96 -1.40
CA GLY A 99 -18.77 -23.73 -0.78
C GLY A 99 -18.22 -24.65 -1.85
N ARG A 100 -17.01 -24.38 -2.33
CA ARG A 100 -16.26 -25.42 -3.03
C ARG A 100 -16.12 -26.52 -2.00
N SER A 101 -16.69 -27.68 -2.28
CA SER A 101 -16.55 -28.87 -1.44
C SER A 101 -15.07 -29.09 -1.18
N MET A 102 -14.59 -28.67 -0.01
CA MET A 102 -13.36 -29.19 0.56
C MET A 102 -13.72 -30.62 0.91
N GLY A 103 -13.22 -31.57 0.13
CA GLY A 103 -13.42 -32.99 0.39
C GLY A 103 -12.96 -33.32 1.80
N ALA A 104 -13.84 -34.03 2.52
CA ALA A 104 -13.57 -34.91 3.65
C ALA A 104 -12.60 -34.39 4.72
N ASP A 105 -13.13 -33.64 5.69
CA ASP A 105 -13.03 -33.95 7.12
C ASP A 105 -13.75 -32.84 7.90
N ALA A 106 -15.06 -32.98 8.03
CA ALA A 106 -15.88 -32.06 8.80
C ALA A 106 -16.98 -32.86 9.49
N SER A 107 -16.64 -33.49 10.61
CA SER A 107 -17.65 -33.83 11.61
C SER A 107 -17.05 -33.85 13.01
N MET A 108 -17.69 -33.06 13.87
CA MET A 108 -17.69 -33.06 15.34
C MET A 108 -16.75 -32.06 16.04
N GLY A 109 -17.38 -31.11 16.75
CA GLY A 109 -16.77 -30.37 17.87
C GLY A 109 -16.68 -28.86 17.68
N ALA A 110 -17.82 -28.18 17.54
CA ALA A 110 -17.92 -26.75 17.78
C ALA A 110 -18.42 -26.52 19.20
N ASP A 111 -17.53 -26.61 20.20
CA ASP A 111 -17.59 -25.84 21.44
C ASP A 111 -16.31 -26.12 22.26
N ASP A 112 -15.21 -25.43 21.96
CA ASP A 112 -14.26 -25.09 23.02
C ASP A 112 -13.43 -23.86 22.61
N ALA A 113 -13.39 -22.91 23.53
CA ALA A 113 -12.64 -21.68 23.43
C ALA A 113 -11.21 -21.94 23.92
N ASN A 114 -10.22 -21.57 23.09
CA ASN A 114 -8.78 -21.75 23.33
C ASN A 114 -8.25 -23.16 23.03
N GLU A 115 -7.92 -23.39 21.77
CA GLU A 115 -6.62 -24.01 21.48
C GLU A 115 -6.18 -23.61 20.08
N ASP A 116 -4.88 -23.35 19.95
CA ASP A 116 -4.18 -22.98 18.74
C ASP A 116 -4.46 -23.94 17.58
N GLY A 117 -5.53 -23.66 16.84
CA GLY A 117 -5.78 -24.22 15.52
C GLY A 117 -4.62 -23.84 14.62
N LYS A 118 -3.62 -24.72 14.54
CA LYS A 118 -2.43 -24.63 13.68
C LYS A 118 -2.86 -24.57 12.22
N LYS A 119 -3.34 -23.40 11.80
CA LYS A 119 -3.17 -22.91 10.45
C LYS A 119 -1.66 -22.88 10.28
N MET A 120 -1.11 -23.87 9.58
CA MET A 120 0.26 -23.82 9.06
C MET A 120 0.33 -22.64 8.09
N ARG A 121 0.40 -21.43 8.67
CA ARG A 121 0.78 -20.21 8.01
C ARG A 121 2.17 -20.53 7.54
N THR A 122 2.28 -20.89 6.27
CA THR A 122 3.54 -20.99 5.54
C THR A 122 4.16 -19.59 5.57
N SER A 123 4.81 -19.31 6.69
CA SER A 123 5.46 -18.06 6.99
C SER A 123 6.63 -17.97 6.03
N LYS A 124 6.43 -17.17 4.98
CA LYS A 124 7.46 -16.29 4.44
C LYS A 124 8.80 -16.96 4.11
N SER A 125 8.80 -18.22 3.72
CA SER A 125 10.01 -18.93 3.32
C SER A 125 10.01 -19.02 1.80
N ARG A 126 10.98 -18.34 1.19
CA ARG A 126 11.29 -18.41 -0.25
C ARG A 126 11.54 -19.85 -0.73
N SER A 127 11.60 -20.82 0.18
CA SER A 127 11.81 -22.25 -0.02
C SER A 127 10.76 -22.93 -0.90
N LYS A 128 9.49 -22.49 -0.90
CA LYS A 128 8.46 -23.10 -1.76
C LYS A 128 8.58 -22.73 -3.25
N SER A 129 9.33 -21.68 -3.58
CA SER A 129 9.61 -21.35 -4.99
C SER A 129 10.69 -22.23 -5.63
N VAL A 130 11.51 -22.92 -4.81
CA VAL A 130 12.50 -23.89 -5.27
C VAL A 130 11.93 -25.31 -5.28
N ALA A 131 11.08 -25.65 -4.29
CA ALA A 131 10.45 -26.98 -4.23
C ALA A 131 9.59 -27.30 -5.47
N LYS A 132 9.00 -26.30 -6.13
CA LYS A 132 8.23 -26.51 -7.37
C LYS A 132 9.10 -26.83 -8.61
N ARG A 133 10.43 -26.71 -8.51
CA ARG A 133 11.36 -27.08 -9.60
C ARG A 133 11.83 -28.53 -9.53
N VAL A 134 11.67 -29.19 -8.38
CA VAL A 134 11.82 -30.65 -8.30
C VAL A 134 10.43 -31.21 -8.54
N LYS A 135 10.05 -31.25 -9.82
CA LYS A 135 8.99 -32.16 -10.22
C LYS A 135 9.55 -33.54 -9.85
N ASP A 136 8.82 -34.32 -9.06
CA ASP A 136 9.12 -35.72 -8.79
C ASP A 136 8.99 -36.47 -10.12
N GLU A 137 9.94 -36.25 -11.03
CA GLU A 137 10.00 -36.95 -12.30
C GLU A 137 10.59 -38.32 -11.99
N VAL A 138 9.70 -39.21 -11.56
CA VAL A 138 9.85 -40.64 -11.85
C VAL A 138 9.99 -40.73 -13.38
N GLY A 139 11.23 -40.69 -13.87
CA GLY A 139 11.54 -40.52 -15.30
C GLY A 139 12.92 -39.92 -15.61
N GLY A 140 13.58 -39.26 -14.66
CA GLY A 140 14.90 -38.62 -14.86
C GLY A 140 16.13 -39.56 -14.85
N GLY A 141 15.97 -40.84 -15.20
CA GLY A 141 17.08 -41.81 -15.30
C GLY A 141 17.62 -42.37 -13.97
N LEU A 142 17.07 -41.96 -12.82
CA LEU A 142 17.43 -42.48 -11.49
C LEU A 142 16.32 -43.39 -10.95
N LYS A 143 16.72 -44.54 -10.39
CA LYS A 143 15.82 -45.65 -10.03
C LYS A 143 14.82 -45.32 -8.92
N SER A 144 15.15 -44.42 -8.02
CA SER A 144 14.32 -44.08 -6.86
C SER A 144 14.42 -42.61 -6.48
N VAL A 145 13.44 -42.12 -5.74
CA VAL A 145 13.43 -40.76 -5.17
C VAL A 145 14.61 -40.56 -4.21
N ASP A 146 15.01 -41.57 -3.46
CA ASP A 146 16.21 -41.48 -2.61
C ASP A 146 17.49 -41.28 -3.44
N ALA A 147 17.57 -41.91 -4.62
CA ALA A 147 18.70 -41.73 -5.51
C ALA A 147 18.73 -40.31 -6.11
N THR A 148 17.57 -39.72 -6.45
CA THR A 148 17.49 -38.31 -6.90
C THR A 148 17.91 -37.36 -5.79
N LEU A 149 17.46 -37.58 -4.55
CA LEU A 149 17.86 -36.77 -3.39
C LEU A 149 19.36 -36.89 -3.05
N ARG A 150 19.96 -38.06 -3.26
CA ARG A 150 21.42 -38.23 -3.11
C ARG A 150 22.17 -37.49 -4.22
N ALA A 151 21.69 -37.57 -5.46
CA ALA A 151 22.28 -36.88 -6.60
C ALA A 151 22.27 -35.35 -6.43
N THR A 152 21.14 -34.77 -6.00
CA THR A 152 21.05 -33.32 -5.72
C THR A 152 22.01 -32.89 -4.62
N LYS A 153 22.10 -33.65 -3.52
CA LYS A 153 23.09 -33.40 -2.45
C LYS A 153 24.53 -33.45 -2.95
N MET A 154 24.85 -34.35 -3.89
CA MET A 154 26.19 -34.42 -4.50
C MET A 154 26.46 -33.21 -5.40
N ALA A 155 25.48 -32.78 -6.20
CA ALA A 155 25.59 -31.59 -7.03
C ALA A 155 25.83 -30.32 -6.18
N ASP A 156 25.07 -30.13 -5.10
CA ASP A 156 25.25 -29.00 -4.19
C ASP A 156 26.65 -28.98 -3.55
N LYS A 157 27.16 -30.16 -3.16
CA LYS A 157 28.53 -30.30 -2.63
C LYS A 157 29.58 -29.94 -3.68
N ALA A 158 29.39 -30.33 -4.94
CA ALA A 158 30.32 -30.02 -6.02
C ALA A 158 30.42 -28.51 -6.29
N GLN A 159 29.32 -27.77 -6.17
CA GLN A 159 29.28 -26.32 -6.39
C GLN A 159 30.04 -25.51 -5.33
N ARG A 160 30.22 -26.05 -4.12
CA ARG A 160 30.86 -25.32 -2.99
C ARG A 160 32.25 -24.76 -3.32
N LYS A 161 33.07 -25.47 -4.09
CA LYS A 161 34.41 -25.01 -4.46
C LYS A 161 34.37 -23.72 -5.28
N ARG A 162 33.47 -23.63 -6.26
CA ARG A 162 33.28 -22.41 -7.07
C ARG A 162 32.61 -21.29 -6.29
N ASN A 163 31.64 -21.63 -5.43
CA ASN A 163 30.98 -20.63 -4.58
C ASN A 163 31.96 -20.01 -3.57
N LYS A 164 32.93 -20.80 -3.07
CA LYS A 164 34.04 -20.29 -2.25
C LYS A 164 34.91 -19.28 -3.01
N LEU A 165 35.05 -19.45 -4.32
CA LEU A 165 35.74 -18.52 -5.22
C LEU A 165 34.83 -17.38 -5.74
N ALA A 166 33.60 -17.26 -5.22
CA ALA A 166 32.60 -16.27 -5.61
C ALA A 166 32.31 -16.23 -7.13
N LYS A 167 32.39 -17.38 -7.80
CA LYS A 167 32.06 -17.50 -9.23
C LYS A 167 30.56 -17.31 -9.45
N SER A 168 30.18 -16.61 -10.52
CA SER A 168 28.78 -16.33 -10.82
C SER A 168 27.96 -17.57 -11.20
N GLY A 169 28.63 -18.68 -11.53
CA GLY A 169 28.00 -19.94 -11.90
C GLY A 169 28.97 -20.87 -12.61
N GLU A 170 28.44 -21.85 -13.32
CA GLU A 170 29.27 -22.84 -14.01
C GLU A 170 29.93 -22.31 -15.29
N GLY A 171 29.30 -21.32 -15.92
CA GLY A 171 29.81 -20.65 -17.12
C GLY A 171 30.93 -19.64 -16.81
N ASP A 172 31.08 -19.21 -15.56
CA ASP A 172 32.11 -18.25 -15.18
C ASP A 172 33.48 -18.94 -15.01
N ARG A 173 34.17 -19.06 -16.15
CA ARG A 173 35.54 -19.58 -16.27
C ARG A 173 36.55 -18.47 -16.54
N THR A 174 36.20 -17.21 -16.23
CA THR A 174 37.05 -16.05 -16.51
C THR A 174 38.34 -16.09 -15.69
N ILE A 175 39.47 -15.89 -16.37
CA ILE A 175 40.81 -15.79 -15.80
C ILE A 175 41.24 -14.33 -15.82
N ASN A 176 41.34 -13.72 -14.64
CA ASN A 176 41.74 -12.32 -14.53
C ASN A 176 43.27 -12.20 -14.51
N THR A 177 43.81 -11.19 -15.17
CA THR A 177 45.24 -10.88 -15.13
C THR A 177 45.60 -10.21 -13.79
N LYS A 178 46.38 -10.91 -12.94
CA LYS A 178 46.77 -10.40 -11.62
C LYS A 178 47.77 -9.24 -11.69
N LEU A 179 48.71 -9.30 -12.62
CA LEU A 179 49.78 -8.32 -12.81
C LEU A 179 49.80 -7.86 -14.27
N PRO A 180 48.98 -6.85 -14.63
CA PRO A 180 48.94 -6.35 -15.99
C PRO A 180 50.19 -5.52 -16.30
N LYS A 181 50.79 -5.77 -17.47
CA LYS A 181 52.09 -5.19 -17.87
C LYS A 181 52.11 -3.65 -17.78
N TRP A 182 51.08 -2.96 -18.26
CA TRP A 182 51.00 -1.49 -18.27
C TRP A 182 50.85 -0.85 -16.89
N LEU A 183 50.65 -1.63 -15.82
CA LEU A 183 50.74 -1.18 -14.43
C LEU A 183 52.12 -1.43 -13.83
N ASN A 184 52.76 -2.55 -14.18
CA ASN A 184 53.91 -3.09 -13.46
C ASN A 184 55.22 -3.06 -14.25
N SER A 185 55.24 -2.48 -15.46
CA SER A 185 56.41 -2.40 -16.32
C SER A 185 56.63 -0.97 -16.80
N GLY A 186 57.89 -0.55 -16.84
CA GLY A 186 58.30 0.81 -17.25
C GLY A 186 58.41 1.79 -16.07
N LYS A 187 59.01 2.95 -16.33
CA LYS A 187 59.11 4.09 -15.41
C LYS A 187 58.56 5.33 -16.09
N ARG A 188 57.98 6.26 -15.33
CA ARG A 188 57.49 7.54 -15.87
C ARG A 188 58.69 8.46 -16.15
N GLY A 189 58.83 8.90 -17.39
CA GLY A 189 59.81 9.91 -17.79
C GLY A 189 59.25 11.33 -17.76
N ASN A 190 60.08 12.32 -18.13
CA ASN A 190 59.60 13.68 -18.37
C ASN A 190 58.84 13.74 -19.71
N GLY A 191 57.62 14.28 -19.70
CA GLY A 191 56.79 14.44 -20.90
C GLY A 191 55.46 13.69 -20.82
N LYS A 192 55.06 13.06 -21.93
CA LYS A 192 53.77 12.38 -22.08
C LYS A 192 53.68 11.18 -21.12
N THR A 193 52.55 11.06 -20.43
CA THR A 193 52.23 10.00 -19.47
C THR A 193 51.13 9.09 -20.02
N ASP A 194 51.16 7.81 -19.66
CA ASP A 194 50.22 6.79 -20.16
C ASP A 194 48.80 6.93 -19.60
N ARG A 195 48.66 7.63 -18.46
CA ARG A 195 47.39 7.85 -17.78
C ARG A 195 47.31 9.29 -17.29
N ARG A 196 46.07 9.77 -17.21
CA ARG A 196 45.72 11.12 -16.74
C ARG A 196 45.97 11.27 -15.25
#